data_AF-A0A970TP30-F1
#
_entry.id   AF-A0A970TP30-F1
#
_cell.length_a   1.000
_cell.length_b   1.000
_cell.length_c   1.000
_cell.angle_alpha   90.00
_cell.angle_beta   90.00
_cell.angle_gamma   90.00
#
_symmetry.space_group_name_H-M   'P 1'
#
loop_
_entity.id
_entity.type
_entity.pdbx_description
1 polymer ?
#
loop_
_entity_poly.entity_id
_entity_poly.type
_entity_poly.pdbx_seq_one_letter_code
_entity_poly.pdbx_strand_id
1 'polypeptide(L)'
;MKQLYFGDCLDVLKELNDKHPAGLVDLIYIDPPFNSKRNYNILFEDIDMKDVKAQREAFADTWSNVSYKDGLREIADLNINLYHFLKNLDKIDVSKSTVAYLTTIAHRLHYMHKLLKETGSFYLHCDPTMSHYLKIVCDLVFHKDNFRNEIVWKRVTSAKRQSETFTKANDIIFFYTKSSKFYFNKLFEEYSEGYVKKFYKHIDESGRRYTLSDFTQSGQGPSRYFGEEIGTLKPPKGKHWIWSQERIDEALKKNQIYFTKNKLPRIKRYLDEKEGMPISNIWDNIYNLQGSSKESLGYPTQKPEALLERIISASSNEGELVADFFCGCGTSVSVANRLNRNWLGVDISHLAIKLILKRLTDGLEETAKKEFLSSIEINGFPKDIASAKELAVKDKKGRIDFQEWVVEFLLGGILNPKKTADGGWDGYLTFPKNDGEKGILLIEVKSGNCNVKNIREFINVIDGQNADIGVFVCFVEQLTKPMLEAAKDAGNYENYKFDRIQILT
;
A
#
# COMPACT_ATOMS: atom_id res chain seq x y z
N MET A 1 -4.48 9.08 14.69
CA MET A 1 -5.32 7.96 14.23
C MET A 1 -4.46 6.97 13.47
N LYS A 2 -4.31 5.75 14.00
CA LYS A 2 -3.59 4.63 13.37
C LYS A 2 -4.51 3.43 13.39
N GLN A 3 -5.02 3.02 12.23
CA GLN A 3 -6.08 2.01 12.15
C GLN A 3 -5.77 0.94 11.11
N LEU A 4 -6.01 -0.31 11.48
CA LEU A 4 -6.04 -1.45 10.56
C LEU A 4 -7.43 -2.07 10.56
N TYR A 5 -7.95 -2.37 9.38
CA TYR A 5 -9.21 -3.08 9.21
C TYR A 5 -8.98 -4.40 8.49
N PHE A 6 -9.42 -5.48 9.11
CA PHE A 6 -9.59 -6.77 8.45
C PHE A 6 -11.00 -6.85 7.86
N GLY A 7 -11.11 -7.18 6.58
CA GLY A 7 -12.39 -7.41 5.91
C GLY A 7 -12.47 -6.82 4.51
N ASP A 8 -13.68 -6.88 3.92
CA ASP A 8 -13.91 -6.26 2.61
C ASP A 8 -13.84 -4.73 2.74
N CYS A 9 -12.96 -4.11 1.95
CA CYS A 9 -12.80 -2.67 1.95
C CYS A 9 -14.07 -1.91 1.51
N LEU A 10 -15.00 -2.53 0.77
CA LEU A 10 -16.28 -1.88 0.44
C LEU A 10 -17.14 -1.67 1.69
N ASP A 11 -17.19 -2.64 2.59
CA ASP A 11 -17.98 -2.54 3.83
C ASP A 11 -17.38 -1.49 4.77
N VAL A 12 -16.05 -1.51 4.92
CA VAL A 12 -15.31 -0.50 5.70
C VAL A 12 -15.50 0.89 5.11
N LEU A 13 -15.45 1.04 3.79
CA LEU A 13 -15.70 2.31 3.11
C LEU A 13 -17.12 2.83 3.36
N LYS A 14 -18.14 1.96 3.32
CA LYS A 14 -19.53 2.32 3.63
C LYS A 14 -19.64 2.81 5.09
N GLU A 15 -19.11 2.05 6.05
CA GLU A 15 -19.10 2.42 7.46
C GLU A 15 -18.40 3.77 7.73
N LEU A 16 -17.22 3.99 7.15
CA LEU A 16 -16.47 5.24 7.29
C LEU A 16 -17.21 6.43 6.67
N ASN A 17 -17.89 6.23 5.53
CA ASN A 17 -18.69 7.28 4.91
C ASN A 17 -19.90 7.68 5.77
N ASP A 18 -20.54 6.71 6.43
CA ASP A 18 -21.67 6.99 7.33
C ASP A 18 -21.22 7.76 8.56
N LYS A 19 -20.04 7.42 9.11
CA LYS A 19 -19.42 8.13 10.24
C LYS A 19 -18.87 9.51 9.88
N HIS A 20 -18.38 9.67 8.64
CA HIS A 20 -17.68 10.87 8.18
C HIS A 20 -18.23 11.40 6.85
N PRO A 21 -19.50 11.87 6.83
CA PRO A 21 -20.15 12.30 5.59
C PRO A 21 -19.50 13.53 4.93
N ALA A 22 -18.70 14.30 5.67
CA ALA A 22 -17.97 15.46 5.18
C ALA A 22 -16.57 15.13 4.59
N GLY A 23 -16.20 13.86 4.56
CA GLY A 23 -14.84 13.41 4.22
C GLY A 23 -13.93 13.35 5.44
N LEU A 24 -12.90 12.51 5.35
CA LEU A 24 -12.01 12.13 6.44
C LEU A 24 -10.53 12.11 6.01
N VAL A 25 -10.25 11.66 4.78
CA VAL A 25 -8.89 11.28 4.36
C VAL A 25 -8.23 12.36 3.51
N ASP A 26 -6.95 12.62 3.75
CA ASP A 26 -6.14 13.61 3.01
C ASP A 26 -5.50 13.00 1.76
N LEU A 27 -5.07 11.75 1.83
CA LEU A 27 -4.46 11.03 0.71
C LEU A 27 -4.95 9.58 0.67
N ILE A 28 -5.44 9.14 -0.48
CA ILE A 28 -5.69 7.73 -0.76
C ILE A 28 -4.71 7.25 -1.84
N TYR A 29 -3.99 6.18 -1.56
CA TYR A 29 -3.25 5.41 -2.56
C TYR A 29 -3.85 4.01 -2.64
N ILE A 30 -4.07 3.49 -3.84
CA ILE A 30 -4.48 2.11 -4.03
C ILE A 30 -3.70 1.42 -5.16
N ASP A 31 -3.44 0.14 -4.94
CA ASP A 31 -2.89 -0.81 -5.91
C ASP A 31 -3.81 -2.04 -5.97
N PRO A 32 -4.98 -1.91 -6.61
CA PRO A 32 -5.95 -2.99 -6.67
C PRO A 32 -5.42 -4.17 -7.50
N PRO A 33 -5.95 -5.39 -7.30
CA PRO A 33 -5.56 -6.55 -8.10
C PRO A 33 -5.69 -6.27 -9.60
N PHE A 34 -4.68 -6.62 -10.39
CA PHE A 34 -4.72 -6.47 -11.85
C PHE A 34 -5.56 -7.58 -12.50
N ASN A 35 -6.50 -7.21 -13.37
CA ASN A 35 -7.25 -8.15 -14.21
C ASN A 35 -6.40 -8.66 -15.40
N SER A 36 -5.14 -9.00 -15.13
CA SER A 36 -4.32 -9.72 -16.09
C SER A 36 -4.78 -11.17 -16.05
N LYS A 37 -5.12 -11.77 -17.20
CA LYS A 37 -5.44 -13.21 -17.33
C LYS A 37 -4.29 -14.15 -16.87
N ARG A 38 -3.23 -13.61 -16.27
CA ARG A 38 -2.40 -14.38 -15.36
C ARG A 38 -3.33 -14.83 -14.25
N ASN A 39 -3.71 -16.09 -14.36
CA ASN A 39 -3.79 -16.92 -13.19
C ASN A 39 -2.83 -16.37 -12.12
N TYR A 40 -3.38 -15.82 -11.04
CA TYR A 40 -2.64 -15.47 -9.83
C TYR A 40 -1.82 -16.67 -9.29
N ASN A 41 -1.98 -17.85 -9.91
CA ASN A 41 -1.18 -19.07 -9.82
C ASN A 41 0.34 -18.90 -9.87
N ILE A 42 0.90 -17.85 -10.49
CA ILE A 42 2.38 -17.72 -10.64
C ILE A 42 3.00 -16.80 -9.57
N LEU A 43 2.19 -16.10 -8.76
CA LEU A 43 2.70 -15.07 -7.86
C LEU A 43 3.45 -15.62 -6.63
N PHE A 44 3.53 -16.93 -6.41
CA PHE A 44 4.08 -17.46 -5.16
C PHE A 44 4.82 -18.80 -5.32
N GLU A 45 5.36 -19.11 -6.50
CA GLU A 45 6.09 -20.37 -6.72
C GLU A 45 7.45 -20.42 -6.02
N ASP A 46 8.07 -19.26 -5.73
CA ASP A 46 9.45 -19.19 -5.19
C ASP A 46 9.54 -18.92 -3.67
N ILE A 47 8.40 -18.90 -2.97
CA ILE A 47 8.38 -18.82 -1.50
C ILE A 47 8.00 -20.21 -1.00
N ASP A 48 8.84 -20.83 -0.17
CA ASP A 48 8.60 -22.15 0.43
C ASP A 48 7.47 -22.07 1.48
N MET A 49 6.25 -21.81 1.00
CA MET A 49 5.01 -21.75 1.77
C MET A 49 3.91 -22.46 0.97
N LYS A 50 3.58 -23.69 1.40
CA LYS A 50 2.49 -24.51 0.85
C LYS A 50 1.08 -23.86 0.99
N ASP A 51 0.96 -22.73 1.68
CA ASP A 51 -0.28 -22.07 2.10
C ASP A 51 -0.97 -21.18 1.06
N VAL A 52 -0.32 -20.89 -0.06
CA VAL A 52 -0.84 -19.90 -1.01
C VAL A 52 -2.12 -20.40 -1.70
N LYS A 53 -2.31 -21.71 -1.84
CA LYS A 53 -3.49 -22.28 -2.51
C LYS A 53 -4.82 -21.96 -1.83
N ALA A 54 -4.86 -21.84 -0.50
CA ALA A 54 -6.08 -21.49 0.23
C ALA A 54 -6.42 -19.99 0.11
N GLN A 55 -5.41 -19.12 0.19
CA GLN A 55 -5.58 -17.68 -0.08
C GLN A 55 -5.99 -17.42 -1.54
N ARG A 56 -5.49 -18.23 -2.47
CA ARG A 56 -5.86 -18.20 -3.90
C ARG A 56 -7.36 -18.43 -4.12
N GLU A 57 -7.97 -19.32 -3.35
CA GLU A 57 -9.41 -19.60 -3.41
C GLU A 57 -10.22 -18.48 -2.74
N ALA A 58 -9.80 -17.95 -1.60
CA ALA A 58 -10.48 -16.84 -0.91
C ALA A 58 -10.49 -15.52 -1.73
N PHE A 59 -9.37 -15.18 -2.38
CA PHE A 59 -9.29 -14.02 -3.28
C PHE A 59 -10.11 -14.22 -4.56
N ALA A 60 -10.13 -15.41 -5.14
CA ALA A 60 -10.96 -15.69 -6.31
C ALA A 60 -12.46 -15.72 -5.96
N ASP A 61 -12.83 -16.30 -4.81
CA ASP A 61 -14.21 -16.43 -4.36
C ASP A 61 -14.83 -15.12 -3.89
N THR A 62 -14.06 -14.21 -3.29
CA THR A 62 -14.59 -12.90 -2.88
C THR A 62 -15.03 -12.07 -4.10
N TRP A 63 -14.31 -12.17 -5.20
CA TRP A 63 -14.58 -11.39 -6.42
C TRP A 63 -15.45 -12.13 -7.44
N SER A 64 -15.63 -13.45 -7.28
CA SER A 64 -16.51 -14.28 -8.13
C SER A 64 -17.93 -14.45 -7.57
N ASN A 65 -18.12 -14.37 -6.24
CA ASN A 65 -19.43 -14.52 -5.60
C ASN A 65 -20.34 -13.28 -5.70
N VAL A 66 -19.83 -12.15 -6.18
CA VAL A 66 -20.68 -11.01 -6.54
C VAL A 66 -21.30 -11.31 -7.90
N SER A 67 -22.61 -11.60 -7.92
CA SER A 67 -23.40 -11.38 -9.11
C SER A 67 -23.22 -9.90 -9.48
N TYR A 68 -22.34 -9.62 -10.44
CA TYR A 68 -22.01 -8.23 -10.83
C TYR A 68 -23.26 -7.42 -11.20
N LYS A 69 -24.39 -8.10 -11.48
CA LYS A 69 -25.70 -7.49 -11.67
C LYS A 69 -26.22 -6.76 -10.44
N ASP A 70 -26.02 -7.29 -9.24
CA ASP A 70 -26.42 -6.63 -7.99
C ASP A 70 -25.54 -5.43 -7.72
N GLY A 71 -24.24 -5.59 -7.97
CA GLY A 71 -23.32 -4.45 -8.02
C GLY A 71 -23.78 -3.37 -9.00
N LEU A 72 -24.10 -3.72 -10.24
CA LEU A 72 -24.58 -2.77 -11.24
C LEU A 72 -25.86 -2.06 -10.79
N ARG A 73 -26.77 -2.74 -10.10
CA ARG A 73 -27.98 -2.12 -9.53
C ARG A 73 -27.61 -1.07 -8.48
N GLU A 74 -26.74 -1.40 -7.54
CA GLU A 74 -26.24 -0.43 -6.55
C GLU A 74 -25.56 0.78 -7.22
N ILE A 75 -24.77 0.58 -8.28
CA ILE A 75 -24.16 1.71 -9.02
C ILE A 75 -25.22 2.60 -9.67
N ALA A 76 -26.34 2.04 -10.14
CA ALA A 76 -27.41 2.83 -10.75
C ALA A 76 -27.96 3.88 -9.79
N ASP A 77 -28.04 3.54 -8.50
CA ASP A 77 -28.50 4.45 -7.45
C ASP A 77 -27.42 5.47 -7.04
N LEU A 78 -26.14 5.09 -7.12
CA LEU A 78 -25.01 5.93 -6.72
C LEU A 78 -24.53 6.91 -7.81
N ASN A 79 -24.46 6.46 -9.06
CA ASN A 79 -23.97 7.22 -10.20
C ASN A 79 -24.49 6.64 -11.53
N ILE A 80 -25.51 7.28 -12.08
CA ILE A 80 -26.20 6.82 -13.30
C ILE A 80 -25.28 6.76 -14.54
N ASN A 81 -24.32 7.68 -14.66
CA ASN A 81 -23.39 7.70 -15.80
C ASN A 81 -22.40 6.53 -15.71
N LEU A 82 -21.91 6.23 -14.52
CA LEU A 82 -21.07 5.07 -14.26
C LEU A 82 -21.81 3.76 -14.53
N TYR A 83 -23.08 3.67 -14.12
CA TYR A 83 -23.94 2.55 -14.46
C TYR A 83 -24.10 2.37 -15.97
N HIS A 84 -24.42 3.45 -16.70
CA HIS A 84 -24.57 3.40 -18.15
C HIS A 84 -23.28 2.96 -18.85
N PHE A 85 -22.13 3.46 -18.41
CA PHE A 85 -20.84 3.04 -18.93
C PHE A 85 -20.62 1.53 -18.75
N LEU A 86 -20.71 1.03 -17.52
CA LEU A 86 -20.47 -0.39 -17.21
C LEU A 86 -21.47 -1.32 -17.90
N LYS A 87 -22.76 -0.94 -17.92
CA LYS A 87 -23.81 -1.69 -18.63
C LYS A 87 -23.59 -1.72 -20.13
N ASN A 88 -23.07 -0.64 -20.71
CA ASN A 88 -22.78 -0.62 -22.14
C ASN A 88 -21.55 -1.47 -22.48
N LEU A 89 -20.54 -1.55 -21.61
CA LEU A 89 -19.43 -2.50 -21.78
C LEU A 89 -19.94 -3.95 -21.86
N ASP A 90 -20.89 -4.33 -20.99
CA ASP A 90 -21.56 -5.65 -21.01
C ASP A 90 -22.30 -5.92 -22.32
N LYS A 91 -22.78 -4.87 -23.01
CA LYS A 91 -23.51 -5.00 -24.28
C LYS A 91 -22.62 -5.08 -25.52
N ILE A 92 -21.40 -4.54 -25.47
CA ILE A 92 -20.49 -4.48 -26.63
C ILE A 92 -19.44 -5.61 -26.62
N ASP A 93 -19.79 -6.75 -26.01
CA ASP A 93 -18.95 -7.95 -25.93
C ASP A 93 -17.58 -7.76 -25.26
N VAL A 94 -17.45 -6.78 -24.35
CA VAL A 94 -16.34 -6.79 -23.39
C VAL A 94 -16.53 -7.96 -22.44
N SER A 95 -15.44 -8.66 -22.11
CA SER A 95 -15.52 -9.90 -21.33
C SER A 95 -16.23 -9.69 -19.99
N LYS A 96 -17.11 -10.64 -19.61
CA LYS A 96 -17.87 -10.58 -18.34
C LYS A 96 -16.96 -10.41 -17.12
N SER A 97 -15.76 -11.01 -17.13
CA SER A 97 -14.78 -10.85 -16.05
C SER A 97 -14.26 -9.42 -15.96
N THR A 98 -14.03 -8.74 -17.10
CA THR A 98 -13.69 -7.31 -17.14
C THR A 98 -14.81 -6.45 -16.59
N VAL A 99 -16.06 -6.68 -17.00
CA VAL A 99 -17.21 -5.91 -16.52
C VAL A 99 -17.41 -6.11 -15.02
N ALA A 100 -17.31 -7.35 -14.54
CA ALA A 100 -17.40 -7.67 -13.11
C ALA A 100 -16.29 -6.95 -12.33
N TYR A 101 -15.04 -7.06 -12.76
CA TYR A 101 -13.91 -6.37 -12.14
C TYR A 101 -14.12 -4.86 -12.06
N LEU A 102 -14.48 -4.21 -13.19
CA LEU A 102 -14.70 -2.77 -13.24
C LEU A 102 -15.87 -2.35 -12.35
N THR A 103 -16.94 -3.13 -12.29
CA THR A 103 -18.08 -2.88 -11.38
C THR A 103 -17.61 -2.88 -9.94
N THR A 104 -16.85 -3.90 -9.53
CA THR A 104 -16.38 -4.05 -8.15
C THR A 104 -15.41 -2.95 -7.73
N ILE A 105 -14.53 -2.50 -8.64
CA ILE A 105 -13.65 -1.34 -8.39
C ILE A 105 -14.43 -0.03 -8.40
N ALA A 106 -15.41 0.13 -9.29
CA ALA A 106 -16.21 1.35 -9.42
C ALA A 106 -16.98 1.71 -8.14
N HIS A 107 -17.58 0.74 -7.44
CA HIS A 107 -18.18 0.99 -6.11
C HIS A 107 -17.17 1.56 -5.12
N ARG A 108 -16.02 0.90 -5.04
CA ARG A 108 -14.97 1.26 -4.09
C ARG A 108 -14.44 2.67 -4.38
N LEU A 109 -14.18 2.97 -5.66
CA LEU A 109 -13.79 4.31 -6.09
C LEU A 109 -14.84 5.37 -5.73
N HIS A 110 -16.13 5.08 -5.90
CA HIS A 110 -17.20 6.01 -5.51
C HIS A 110 -17.13 6.38 -4.02
N TYR A 111 -17.03 5.39 -3.14
CA TYR A 111 -16.95 5.65 -1.70
C TYR A 111 -15.60 6.24 -1.27
N MET A 112 -14.49 5.88 -1.92
CA MET A 112 -13.19 6.52 -1.71
C MET A 112 -13.23 8.00 -2.07
N HIS A 113 -13.85 8.34 -3.21
CA HIS A 113 -14.04 9.73 -3.62
C HIS A 113 -14.85 10.51 -2.59
N LYS A 114 -15.94 9.95 -2.05
CA LYS A 114 -16.71 10.60 -0.98
C LYS A 114 -15.93 10.76 0.33
N LEU A 115 -15.05 9.82 0.65
CA LEU A 115 -14.28 9.82 1.89
C LEU A 115 -13.08 10.79 1.87
N LEU A 116 -12.62 11.23 0.70
CA LEU A 116 -11.60 12.27 0.61
C LEU A 116 -12.13 13.62 1.09
N LYS A 117 -11.30 14.35 1.83
CA LYS A 117 -11.53 15.77 2.07
C LYS A 117 -11.48 16.54 0.76
N GLU A 118 -12.05 17.74 0.73
CA GLU A 118 -12.05 18.61 -0.46
C GLU A 118 -10.64 18.92 -1.00
N THR A 119 -9.63 18.97 -0.12
CA THR A 119 -8.21 19.17 -0.46
C THR A 119 -7.46 17.88 -0.81
N GLY A 120 -8.14 16.74 -0.73
CA GLY A 120 -7.52 15.43 -0.73
C GLY A 120 -7.10 14.95 -2.12
N SER A 121 -6.10 14.07 -2.10
CA SER A 121 -5.46 13.50 -3.29
C SER A 121 -5.72 12.01 -3.40
N PHE A 122 -5.82 11.51 -4.63
CA PHE A 122 -6.08 10.11 -4.95
C PHE A 122 -5.09 9.59 -5.98
N TYR A 123 -4.45 8.46 -5.68
CA TYR A 123 -3.54 7.76 -6.57
C TYR A 123 -4.02 6.33 -6.81
N LEU A 124 -4.11 5.96 -8.09
CA LEU A 124 -4.44 4.60 -8.52
C LEU A 124 -3.32 4.05 -9.39
N HIS A 125 -2.63 3.02 -8.91
CA HIS A 125 -1.69 2.24 -9.70
C HIS A 125 -2.46 1.25 -10.58
N CYS A 126 -2.22 1.30 -11.89
CA CYS A 126 -2.78 0.38 -12.88
C CYS A 126 -1.70 -0.31 -13.71
N ASP A 127 -1.97 -1.56 -14.07
CA ASP A 127 -1.31 -2.20 -15.19
C ASP A 127 -1.87 -1.71 -16.54
N PRO A 128 -1.16 -1.94 -17.66
CA PRO A 128 -1.65 -1.59 -18.99
C PRO A 128 -2.90 -2.37 -19.43
N THR A 129 -3.32 -3.43 -18.73
CA THR A 129 -4.44 -4.28 -19.14
C THR A 129 -5.77 -3.58 -18.88
N MET A 130 -5.90 -2.91 -17.73
CA MET A 130 -7.14 -2.24 -17.32
C MET A 130 -7.04 -0.71 -17.22
N SER A 131 -5.84 -0.13 -17.34
CA SER A 131 -5.61 1.31 -17.14
C SER A 131 -6.58 2.20 -17.91
N HIS A 132 -6.87 1.91 -19.18
CA HIS A 132 -7.77 2.74 -19.99
C HIS A 132 -9.23 2.69 -19.52
N TYR A 133 -9.72 1.52 -19.12
CA TYR A 133 -11.07 1.38 -18.57
C TYR A 133 -11.16 2.04 -17.19
N LEU A 134 -10.17 1.80 -16.33
CA LEU A 134 -10.08 2.41 -15.01
C LEU A 134 -9.97 3.93 -15.08
N LYS A 135 -9.27 4.47 -16.09
CA LYS A 135 -9.20 5.92 -16.33
C LYS A 135 -10.59 6.52 -16.54
N ILE A 136 -11.41 5.89 -17.38
CA ILE A 136 -12.79 6.35 -17.65
C ILE A 136 -13.65 6.23 -16.39
N VAL A 137 -13.53 5.12 -15.65
CA VAL A 137 -14.24 4.96 -14.37
C VAL A 137 -13.84 6.07 -13.39
N CYS A 138 -12.55 6.36 -13.25
CA CYS A 138 -12.07 7.47 -12.43
C CYS A 138 -12.60 8.82 -12.93
N ASP A 139 -12.64 9.08 -14.23
CA ASP A 139 -13.20 10.33 -14.78
C ASP A 139 -14.69 10.50 -14.45
N LEU A 140 -15.45 9.41 -14.41
CA LEU A 140 -16.88 9.42 -14.05
C LEU A 140 -17.11 9.58 -12.55
N VAL A 141 -16.14 9.19 -11.72
CA VAL A 141 -16.22 9.26 -10.25
C VAL A 141 -15.64 10.55 -9.69
N PHE A 142 -14.44 10.94 -10.12
CA PHE A 142 -13.69 12.10 -9.64
C PHE A 142 -13.88 13.35 -10.49
N HIS A 143 -14.57 13.23 -11.63
CA HIS A 143 -14.65 14.24 -12.69
C HIS A 143 -13.31 14.42 -13.43
N LYS A 144 -13.38 14.41 -14.77
CA LYS A 144 -12.22 14.61 -15.65
C LYS A 144 -11.43 15.88 -15.34
N ASP A 145 -12.10 16.94 -14.88
CA ASP A 145 -11.50 18.24 -14.60
C ASP A 145 -10.69 18.24 -13.29
N ASN A 146 -10.72 17.15 -12.52
CA ASN A 146 -9.89 16.91 -11.35
C ASN A 146 -8.75 15.90 -11.62
N PHE A 147 -8.63 15.38 -12.85
CA PHE A 147 -7.46 14.59 -13.26
C PHE A 147 -6.22 15.49 -13.29
N ARG A 148 -5.17 15.18 -12.53
CA ARG A 148 -3.97 16.03 -12.42
C ARG A 148 -2.83 15.54 -13.30
N ASN A 149 -2.58 14.24 -13.30
CA ASN A 149 -1.44 13.71 -14.03
C ASN A 149 -1.54 12.20 -14.30
N GLU A 150 -0.86 11.78 -15.38
CA GLU A 150 -0.50 10.39 -15.62
C GLU A 150 0.99 10.23 -15.33
N ILE A 151 1.30 9.46 -14.29
CA ILE A 151 2.67 9.20 -13.87
C ILE A 151 3.13 7.88 -14.49
N VAL A 152 4.22 7.93 -15.25
CA VAL A 152 4.86 6.77 -15.85
C VAL A 152 5.97 6.30 -14.93
N TRP A 153 5.77 5.15 -14.30
CA TRP A 153 6.75 4.57 -13.39
C TRP A 153 7.51 3.43 -14.07
N LYS A 154 8.79 3.65 -14.37
CA LYS A 154 9.68 2.64 -14.96
C LYS A 154 10.18 1.69 -13.87
N ARG A 155 9.52 0.53 -13.79
CA ARG A 155 9.73 -0.46 -12.74
C ARG A 155 10.86 -1.47 -13.01
N VAL A 156 11.32 -1.60 -14.25
CA VAL A 156 12.42 -2.51 -14.61
C VAL A 156 13.55 -1.81 -15.37
N THR A 157 14.78 -2.18 -15.05
CA THR A 157 16.00 -1.69 -15.72
C THR A 157 16.38 -2.51 -16.95
N SER A 158 16.09 -3.81 -16.94
CA SER A 158 16.59 -4.76 -17.94
C SER A 158 15.57 -5.04 -19.05
N ALA A 159 16.02 -4.88 -20.30
CA ALA A 159 15.29 -5.37 -21.47
C ALA A 159 15.44 -6.90 -21.59
N LYS A 160 14.32 -7.61 -21.76
CA LYS A 160 14.39 -9.05 -22.08
C LYS A 160 14.81 -9.18 -23.55
N ARG A 161 16.06 -9.61 -23.80
CA ARG A 161 16.63 -9.77 -25.15
C ARG A 161 15.81 -10.67 -26.08
N GLN A 162 15.00 -11.57 -25.51
CA GLN A 162 14.14 -12.51 -26.23
C GLN A 162 12.76 -11.93 -26.62
N SER A 163 12.47 -10.67 -26.26
CA SER A 163 11.19 -10.04 -26.60
C SER A 163 11.15 -9.69 -28.09
N GLU A 164 10.09 -10.12 -28.78
CA GLU A 164 9.82 -9.76 -30.18
C GLU A 164 9.32 -8.32 -30.34
N THR A 165 8.98 -7.66 -29.23
CA THR A 165 8.44 -6.29 -29.19
C THR A 165 9.17 -5.43 -28.15
N PHE A 166 8.84 -4.13 -28.09
CA PHE A 166 9.36 -3.23 -27.06
C PHE A 166 9.12 -3.77 -25.64
N THR A 167 10.10 -3.57 -24.77
CA THR A 167 10.01 -4.06 -23.38
C THR A 167 8.90 -3.32 -22.64
N LYS A 168 8.01 -4.08 -22.00
CA LYS A 168 7.00 -3.57 -21.07
C LYS A 168 7.68 -3.17 -19.75
N ALA A 169 8.24 -1.96 -19.74
CA ALA A 169 9.15 -1.52 -18.67
C ALA A 169 8.47 -0.69 -17.57
N ASN A 170 7.27 -0.18 -17.83
CA ASN A 170 6.59 0.76 -16.96
C ASN A 170 5.17 0.32 -16.63
N ASP A 171 4.70 0.81 -15.49
CA ASP A 171 3.28 0.87 -15.13
C ASP A 171 2.82 2.34 -15.07
N ILE A 172 1.52 2.53 -14.94
CA ILE A 172 0.89 3.85 -14.89
C ILE A 172 0.28 4.08 -13.51
N ILE A 173 0.45 5.29 -12.98
CA ILE A 173 -0.24 5.75 -11.77
C ILE A 173 -1.05 6.98 -12.13
N PHE A 174 -2.37 6.90 -11.97
CA PHE A 174 -3.24 8.04 -12.16
C PHE A 174 -3.29 8.89 -10.90
N PHE A 175 -3.11 10.20 -11.06
CA PHE A 175 -3.25 11.18 -9.98
C PHE A 175 -4.50 12.03 -10.21
N TYR A 176 -5.44 11.94 -9.27
CA TYR A 176 -6.64 12.76 -9.17
C TYR A 176 -6.65 13.54 -7.86
N THR A 177 -7.43 14.61 -7.83
CA THR A 177 -7.79 15.31 -6.60
C THR A 177 -9.29 15.25 -6.39
N LYS A 178 -9.75 15.48 -5.16
CA LYS A 178 -11.18 15.57 -4.86
C LYS A 178 -11.84 16.77 -5.56
N SER A 179 -11.15 17.91 -5.53
CA SER A 179 -11.61 19.16 -6.11
C SER A 179 -10.47 19.90 -6.82
N SER A 180 -10.76 21.09 -7.34
CA SER A 180 -9.73 21.99 -7.90
C SER A 180 -8.84 22.61 -6.82
N LYS A 181 -9.23 22.55 -5.53
CA LYS A 181 -8.42 22.94 -4.39
C LYS A 181 -7.73 21.69 -3.87
N PHE A 182 -6.41 21.66 -3.91
CA PHE A 182 -5.66 20.51 -3.43
C PHE A 182 -4.29 20.92 -2.92
N TYR A 183 -3.72 20.05 -2.10
CA TYR A 183 -2.38 20.21 -1.58
C TYR A 183 -1.37 19.49 -2.46
N PHE A 184 -0.22 20.14 -2.74
CA PHE A 184 0.89 19.51 -3.45
C PHE A 184 2.25 20.13 -3.07
N ASN A 185 3.09 19.35 -2.41
CA ASN A 185 4.48 19.66 -2.14
C ASN A 185 5.32 19.44 -3.40
N LYS A 186 6.02 20.49 -3.84
CA LYS A 186 7.01 20.36 -4.90
C LYS A 186 8.21 19.59 -4.38
N LEU A 187 8.43 18.41 -4.94
CA LEU A 187 9.60 17.60 -4.66
C LEU A 187 10.67 17.85 -5.72
N PHE A 188 11.92 17.73 -5.30
CA PHE A 188 13.08 17.92 -6.16
C PHE A 188 14.00 16.71 -6.08
N GLU A 189 14.71 16.45 -7.17
CA GLU A 189 15.78 15.48 -7.26
C GLU A 189 17.11 16.18 -7.52
N GLU A 190 18.20 15.51 -7.16
CA GLU A 190 19.53 16.03 -7.43
C GLU A 190 19.79 16.10 -8.94
N TYR A 191 20.59 17.09 -9.34
CA TYR A 191 21.03 17.19 -10.73
C TYR A 191 21.93 16.02 -11.08
N SER A 192 21.69 15.39 -12.22
CA SER A 192 22.57 14.33 -12.73
C SER A 192 24.01 14.84 -12.89
N GLU A 193 25.00 13.96 -12.68
CA GLU A 193 26.41 14.33 -12.87
C GLU A 193 26.69 14.93 -14.25
N GLY A 194 26.05 14.39 -15.29
CA GLY A 194 26.17 14.91 -16.65
C GLY A 194 25.66 16.33 -16.78
N TYR A 195 24.54 16.65 -16.13
CA TYR A 195 24.01 18.01 -16.07
C TYR A 195 24.96 18.95 -15.31
N VAL A 196 25.44 18.52 -14.15
CA VAL A 196 26.40 19.29 -13.33
C VAL A 196 27.69 19.57 -14.12
N LYS A 197 28.29 18.54 -14.75
CA LYS A 197 29.51 18.69 -15.56
C LYS A 197 29.30 19.62 -16.77
N LYS A 198 28.13 19.57 -17.40
CA LYS A 198 27.81 20.38 -18.59
C LYS A 198 27.53 21.84 -18.27
N PHE A 199 26.74 22.11 -17.24
CA PHE A 199 26.23 23.46 -16.95
C PHE A 199 26.97 24.16 -15.81
N TYR A 200 27.42 23.43 -14.79
CA TYR A 200 28.12 23.95 -13.61
C TYR A 200 29.62 23.67 -13.69
N LYS A 201 30.23 24.17 -14.77
CA LYS A 201 31.63 23.94 -15.14
C LYS A 201 32.64 24.83 -14.41
N HIS A 202 32.17 25.91 -13.78
CA HIS A 202 33.04 26.84 -13.08
C HIS A 202 33.10 26.51 -11.59
N ILE A 203 34.27 26.68 -11.00
CA ILE A 203 34.52 26.50 -9.57
C ILE A 203 35.13 27.81 -9.07
N ASP A 204 34.64 28.32 -7.95
CA ASP A 204 35.23 29.51 -7.32
C ASP A 204 36.34 29.14 -6.33
N GLU A 205 36.97 30.14 -5.72
CA GLU A 205 38.09 29.98 -4.77
C GLU A 205 37.70 29.14 -3.54
N SER A 206 36.41 29.09 -3.18
CA SER A 206 35.90 28.29 -2.07
C SER A 206 35.56 26.85 -2.48
N GLY A 207 35.77 26.47 -3.74
CA GLY A 207 35.45 25.15 -4.26
C GLY A 207 33.98 24.98 -4.70
N ARG A 208 33.17 26.04 -4.68
CA ARG A 208 31.74 25.98 -5.03
C ARG A 208 31.54 26.00 -6.54
N ARG A 209 30.67 25.11 -7.03
CA ARG A 209 30.32 25.02 -8.46
C ARG A 209 29.27 26.05 -8.84
N TYR A 210 29.47 26.75 -9.95
CA TYR A 210 28.50 27.70 -10.48
C TYR A 210 28.38 27.65 -12.01
N THR A 211 27.25 28.18 -12.50
CA THR A 211 27.02 28.48 -13.91
C THR A 211 26.90 29.98 -14.11
N LEU A 212 27.16 30.44 -15.34
CA LEU A 212 27.03 31.83 -15.73
C LEU A 212 25.71 32.03 -16.47
N SER A 213 24.83 32.83 -15.90
CA SER A 213 23.54 33.16 -16.51
C SER A 213 23.49 34.60 -17.02
N ASP A 214 22.63 34.84 -18.00
CA ASP A 214 22.43 36.15 -18.56
C ASP A 214 21.94 37.14 -17.49
N PHE A 215 22.47 38.37 -17.56
CA PHE A 215 22.13 39.46 -16.65
C PHE A 215 20.94 40.30 -17.13
N THR A 216 20.28 39.88 -18.22
CA THR A 216 19.26 40.68 -18.91
C THR A 216 17.95 39.91 -19.08
N GLN A 217 16.83 40.61 -19.06
CA GLN A 217 15.50 40.10 -19.39
C GLN A 217 14.81 41.00 -20.43
N SER A 218 13.80 40.46 -21.13
CA SER A 218 13.02 41.20 -22.13
C SER A 218 12.30 42.41 -21.53
N GLY A 219 12.31 43.54 -22.23
CA GLY A 219 11.71 44.81 -21.79
C GLY A 219 12.67 45.98 -22.00
N GLN A 220 12.35 47.19 -21.55
CA GLN A 220 13.29 48.32 -21.64
C GLN A 220 13.57 48.85 -20.23
N GLY A 221 14.83 49.08 -19.92
CA GLY A 221 15.22 49.56 -18.60
C GLY A 221 16.42 50.49 -18.61
N PRO A 222 16.71 51.10 -17.44
CA PRO A 222 17.77 52.09 -17.30
C PRO A 222 19.16 51.45 -17.37
N SER A 223 20.16 52.28 -17.65
CA SER A 223 21.56 51.93 -17.43
C SER A 223 21.84 51.68 -15.95
N ARG A 224 22.84 50.85 -15.65
CA ARG A 224 23.27 50.53 -14.28
C ARG A 224 24.77 50.65 -14.16
N TYR A 225 25.24 51.00 -12.97
CA TYR A 225 26.66 51.09 -12.64
C TYR A 225 27.17 49.73 -12.13
N PHE A 226 28.35 49.32 -12.60
CA PHE A 226 28.93 47.99 -12.33
C PHE A 226 30.30 48.07 -11.65
N GLY A 227 30.49 49.07 -10.78
CA GLY A 227 31.75 49.31 -10.08
C GLY A 227 32.75 50.14 -10.89
N GLU A 228 33.85 50.54 -10.26
CA GLU A 228 34.80 51.50 -10.83
C GLU A 228 35.50 50.98 -12.09
N GLU A 229 35.82 49.69 -12.14
CA GLU A 229 36.55 49.07 -13.26
C GLU A 229 35.73 49.00 -14.57
N ILE A 230 34.40 48.90 -14.44
CA ILE A 230 33.48 48.67 -15.56
C ILE A 230 32.69 49.93 -15.89
N GLY A 231 32.29 50.70 -14.88
CA GLY A 231 31.47 51.90 -15.03
C GLY A 231 30.00 51.60 -15.33
N THR A 232 29.33 52.55 -16.00
CA THR A 232 27.90 52.47 -16.31
C THR A 232 27.65 51.75 -17.62
N LEU A 233 26.82 50.70 -17.61
CA LEU A 233 26.44 49.93 -18.78
C LEU A 233 24.95 50.13 -19.13
N LYS A 234 24.68 50.35 -20.42
CA LYS A 234 23.33 50.36 -20.98
C LYS A 234 22.90 48.94 -21.35
N PRO A 235 21.68 48.49 -21.02
CA PRO A 235 21.22 47.18 -21.45
C PRO A 235 21.03 47.16 -22.98
N PRO A 236 21.15 45.97 -23.63
CA PRO A 236 20.87 45.82 -25.05
C PRO A 236 19.46 46.32 -25.41
N LYS A 237 19.26 46.74 -26.66
CA LYS A 237 17.94 47.21 -27.15
C LYS A 237 16.87 46.14 -26.92
N GLY A 238 15.74 46.53 -26.32
CA GLY A 238 14.65 45.61 -25.99
C GLY A 238 14.93 44.68 -24.80
N LYS A 239 16.00 44.96 -24.05
CA LYS A 239 16.28 44.33 -22.75
C LYS A 239 16.44 45.34 -21.61
N HIS A 240 16.34 44.83 -20.38
CA HIS A 240 16.76 45.52 -19.16
C HIS A 240 17.64 44.63 -18.30
N TRP A 241 18.40 45.23 -17.37
CA TRP A 241 19.15 44.50 -16.36
C TRP A 241 18.20 43.88 -15.32
N ILE A 242 18.44 42.63 -14.91
CA ILE A 242 17.55 41.88 -14.01
C ILE A 242 17.51 42.47 -12.60
N TRP A 243 18.61 43.06 -12.14
CA TRP A 243 18.75 43.55 -10.76
C TRP A 243 18.67 45.08 -10.66
N SER A 244 18.22 45.55 -9.49
CA SER A 244 18.30 46.97 -9.11
C SER A 244 19.76 47.38 -8.87
N GLN A 245 20.02 48.68 -8.75
CA GLN A 245 21.39 49.17 -8.50
C GLN A 245 21.92 48.66 -7.15
N GLU A 246 21.06 48.69 -6.12
CA GLU A 246 21.40 48.28 -4.76
C GLU A 246 21.83 46.81 -4.73
N ARG A 247 21.08 45.94 -5.42
CA ARG A 247 21.42 44.52 -5.53
C ARG A 247 22.70 44.28 -6.34
N ILE A 248 22.97 45.09 -7.36
CA ILE A 248 24.23 45.01 -8.12
C ILE A 248 25.40 45.36 -7.19
N ASP A 249 25.29 46.44 -6.41
CA ASP A 249 26.34 46.89 -5.49
C ASP A 249 26.63 45.82 -4.42
N GLU A 250 25.58 45.19 -3.87
CA GLU A 250 25.73 44.05 -2.94
C GLU A 250 26.36 42.82 -3.60
N ALA A 251 25.93 42.47 -4.81
CA ALA A 251 26.43 41.31 -5.53
C ALA A 251 27.90 41.48 -5.96
N LEU A 252 28.33 42.70 -6.24
CA LEU A 252 29.75 43.02 -6.48
C LEU A 252 30.59 42.76 -5.22
N LYS A 253 30.13 43.21 -4.04
CA LYS A 253 30.80 42.95 -2.76
C LYS A 253 30.91 41.45 -2.44
N LYS A 254 29.90 40.68 -2.84
CA LYS A 254 29.84 39.21 -2.64
C LYS A 254 30.49 38.41 -3.77
N ASN A 255 31.14 39.06 -4.74
CA ASN A 255 31.75 38.40 -5.91
C ASN A 255 30.76 37.50 -6.70
N GLN A 256 29.49 37.89 -6.78
CA GLN A 256 28.41 37.15 -7.45
C GLN A 256 28.23 37.56 -8.93
N ILE A 257 28.94 38.59 -9.38
CA ILE A 257 28.94 39.04 -10.77
C ILE A 257 30.26 38.64 -11.43
N TYR A 258 30.18 38.02 -12.59
CA TYR A 258 31.33 37.71 -13.44
C TYR A 258 31.33 38.61 -14.67
N PHE A 259 32.45 39.25 -14.97
CA PHE A 259 32.62 40.00 -16.21
C PHE A 259 33.35 39.12 -17.24
N THR A 260 32.74 38.98 -18.42
CA THR A 260 33.38 38.31 -19.55
C THR A 260 34.57 39.13 -20.07
N LYS A 261 35.39 38.55 -20.96
CA LYS A 261 36.51 39.26 -21.61
C LYS A 261 36.10 40.58 -22.28
N ASN A 262 34.85 40.67 -22.76
CA ASN A 262 34.28 41.87 -23.39
C ASN A 262 33.57 42.78 -22.37
N LYS A 263 33.88 42.65 -21.07
CA LYS A 263 33.31 43.43 -19.95
C LYS A 263 31.78 43.34 -19.81
N LEU A 264 31.13 42.33 -20.40
CA LEU A 264 29.70 42.10 -20.21
C LEU A 264 29.45 41.35 -18.90
N PRO A 265 28.51 41.80 -18.05
CA PRO A 265 28.18 41.14 -16.80
C PRO A 265 27.40 39.84 -17.03
N ARG A 266 27.66 38.86 -16.17
CA ARG A 266 26.97 37.59 -16.01
C ARG A 266 26.74 37.31 -14.53
N ILE A 267 25.62 36.67 -14.22
CA ILE A 267 25.28 36.28 -12.85
C ILE A 267 25.90 34.91 -12.58
N LYS A 268 26.70 34.78 -11.52
CA LYS A 268 27.10 33.47 -10.99
C LYS A 268 25.89 32.86 -10.27
N ARG A 269 25.46 31.68 -10.71
CA ARG A 269 24.41 30.90 -10.03
C ARG A 269 25.03 29.63 -9.50
N TYR A 270 25.08 29.51 -8.18
CA TYR A 270 25.70 28.40 -7.51
C TYR A 270 24.80 27.16 -7.50
N LEU A 271 25.42 25.98 -7.51
CA LEU A 271 24.72 24.69 -7.54
C LEU A 271 24.10 24.36 -6.18
N ASP A 272 24.83 24.60 -5.11
CA ASP A 272 24.44 24.36 -3.72
C ASP A 272 23.33 25.31 -3.21
N GLU A 273 23.05 26.40 -3.95
CA GLU A 273 21.92 27.29 -3.71
C GLU A 273 20.64 26.84 -4.45
N LYS A 274 20.66 25.68 -5.13
CA LYS A 274 19.50 25.14 -5.84
C LYS A 274 18.86 23.99 -5.07
N GLU A 275 17.53 24.01 -5.03
CA GLU A 275 16.71 22.93 -4.44
C GLU A 275 16.77 21.63 -5.26
N GLY A 276 17.30 21.67 -6.48
CA GLY A 276 17.40 20.52 -7.39
C GLY A 276 16.59 20.71 -8.67
N MET A 277 16.34 19.61 -9.37
CA MET A 277 15.43 19.54 -10.51
C MET A 277 14.03 19.13 -10.00
N PRO A 278 12.96 19.87 -10.32
CA PRO A 278 11.61 19.46 -9.95
C PRO A 278 11.29 18.08 -10.52
N ILE A 279 10.76 17.19 -9.67
CA ILE A 279 10.40 15.83 -10.10
C ILE A 279 9.29 15.90 -11.16
N SER A 280 9.50 15.19 -12.27
CA SER A 280 8.54 15.11 -13.38
C SER A 280 7.51 13.98 -13.19
N ASN A 281 6.62 13.79 -14.16
CA ASN A 281 5.70 12.65 -14.20
C ASN A 281 6.33 11.37 -14.79
N ILE A 282 7.59 11.40 -15.18
CA ILE A 282 8.36 10.23 -15.62
C ILE A 282 9.30 9.84 -14.48
N TRP A 283 9.04 8.69 -13.85
CA TRP A 283 9.83 8.19 -12.73
C TRP A 283 10.66 7.00 -13.18
N ASP A 284 11.95 7.24 -13.39
CA ASP A 284 12.91 6.25 -13.84
C ASP A 284 14.05 5.99 -12.84
N ASN A 285 13.90 6.50 -11.62
CA ASN A 285 14.85 6.37 -10.51
C ASN A 285 14.31 5.52 -9.34
N ILE A 286 13.12 4.96 -9.47
CA ILE A 286 12.52 4.04 -8.50
C ILE A 286 12.22 2.74 -9.25
N TYR A 287 12.71 1.60 -8.77
CA TYR A 287 12.58 0.31 -9.46
C TYR A 287 11.89 -0.72 -8.57
N ASN A 288 11.39 -1.80 -9.17
CA ASN A 288 10.83 -2.92 -8.41
C ASN A 288 11.85 -3.52 -7.44
N LEU A 289 11.32 -4.04 -6.33
CA LEU A 289 12.11 -4.78 -5.35
C LEU A 289 12.73 -6.03 -5.98
N GLN A 290 13.98 -6.26 -5.60
CA GLN A 290 14.67 -7.51 -5.87
C GLN A 290 14.62 -8.38 -4.61
N GLY A 291 14.73 -9.70 -4.73
CA GLY A 291 14.68 -10.59 -3.56
C GLY A 291 15.72 -10.26 -2.48
N SER A 292 16.85 -9.65 -2.87
CA SER A 292 17.92 -9.20 -1.97
C SER A 292 17.72 -7.80 -1.39
N SER A 293 16.64 -7.10 -1.73
CA SER A 293 16.35 -5.76 -1.19
C SER A 293 16.10 -5.84 0.32
N LYS A 294 16.75 -4.97 1.10
CA LYS A 294 16.63 -4.95 2.59
C LYS A 294 15.19 -4.78 3.08
N GLU A 295 14.37 -4.04 2.34
CA GLU A 295 12.96 -3.82 2.66
C GLU A 295 12.03 -4.96 2.23
N SER A 296 12.55 -5.99 1.54
CA SER A 296 11.75 -7.10 1.03
C SER A 296 11.20 -7.97 2.15
N LEU A 297 9.88 -8.15 2.18
CA LEU A 297 9.19 -9.03 3.12
C LEU A 297 8.90 -10.42 2.52
N GLY A 298 9.36 -10.67 1.30
CA GLY A 298 8.94 -11.85 0.53
C GLY A 298 7.47 -11.81 0.12
N TYR A 299 6.81 -10.65 0.16
CA TYR A 299 5.43 -10.50 -0.30
C TYR A 299 5.43 -10.18 -1.82
N PRO A 300 4.80 -10.98 -2.69
CA PRO A 300 5.07 -10.95 -4.13
C PRO A 300 4.74 -9.64 -4.86
N THR A 301 3.76 -8.90 -4.36
CA THR A 301 3.29 -7.65 -4.98
C THR A 301 3.76 -6.41 -4.22
N GLN A 302 4.70 -6.56 -3.28
CA GLN A 302 5.20 -5.47 -2.46
C GLN A 302 5.73 -4.33 -3.34
N LYS A 303 5.27 -3.11 -3.04
CA LYS A 303 5.78 -1.89 -3.66
C LYS A 303 7.01 -1.38 -2.91
N PRO A 304 7.98 -0.75 -3.62
CA PRO A 304 9.14 -0.14 -2.98
C PRO A 304 8.72 1.05 -2.10
N GLU A 305 9.31 1.19 -0.92
CA GLU A 305 9.03 2.31 -0.02
C GLU A 305 9.24 3.67 -0.69
N ALA A 306 10.31 3.81 -1.49
CA ALA A 306 10.62 5.06 -2.20
C ALA A 306 9.49 5.55 -3.11
N LEU A 307 8.71 4.63 -3.69
CA LEU A 307 7.55 4.97 -4.52
C LEU A 307 6.48 5.67 -3.67
N LEU A 308 6.12 5.04 -2.54
CA LEU A 308 5.08 5.53 -1.65
C LEU A 308 5.55 6.78 -0.91
N GLU A 309 6.84 6.88 -0.58
CA GLU A 309 7.43 8.05 0.06
C GLU A 309 7.32 9.28 -0.83
N ARG A 310 7.56 9.13 -2.13
CA ARG A 310 7.37 10.21 -3.11
C ARG A 310 5.91 10.65 -3.20
N ILE A 311 4.98 9.70 -3.27
CA ILE A 311 3.53 10.00 -3.35
C ILE A 311 3.05 10.69 -2.06
N ILE A 312 3.37 10.12 -0.89
CA ILE A 312 2.93 10.61 0.41
C ILE A 312 3.53 11.99 0.69
N SER A 313 4.82 12.19 0.42
CA SER A 313 5.45 13.49 0.63
C SER A 313 4.91 14.56 -0.31
N ALA A 314 4.56 14.22 -1.55
CA ALA A 314 3.99 15.16 -2.50
C ALA A 314 2.58 15.58 -2.12
N SER A 315 1.77 14.69 -1.56
CA SER A 315 0.31 14.88 -1.46
C SER A 315 -0.26 14.80 -0.05
N SER A 316 0.60 14.91 0.98
CA SER A 316 0.18 15.02 2.39
C SER A 316 1.24 15.68 3.28
N ASN A 317 0.82 16.15 4.46
CA ASN A 317 1.65 16.71 5.52
C ASN A 317 1.76 15.81 6.74
N GLU A 318 2.71 16.11 7.63
CA GLU A 318 2.77 15.47 8.95
C GLU A 318 1.44 15.63 9.70
N GLY A 319 1.00 14.56 10.36
CA GLY A 319 -0.29 14.50 11.07
C GLY A 319 -1.53 14.33 10.17
N GLU A 320 -1.43 14.48 8.85
CA GLU A 320 -2.54 14.19 7.94
C GLU A 320 -2.79 12.68 7.79
N LEU A 321 -3.98 12.30 7.32
CA LEU A 321 -4.42 10.92 7.21
C LEU A 321 -4.19 10.36 5.80
N VAL A 322 -3.36 9.32 5.72
CA VAL A 322 -3.14 8.52 4.51
C VAL A 322 -3.91 7.20 4.61
N ALA A 323 -4.73 6.87 3.62
CA ALA A 323 -5.45 5.59 3.59
C ALA A 323 -5.06 4.72 2.39
N ASP A 324 -5.03 3.42 2.63
CA ASP A 324 -4.86 2.40 1.60
C ASP A 324 -5.85 1.25 1.86
N PHE A 325 -6.78 1.08 0.91
CA PHE A 325 -7.87 0.12 0.99
C PHE A 325 -7.57 -1.22 0.31
N PHE A 326 -6.32 -1.38 -0.15
CA PHE A 326 -5.74 -2.59 -0.73
C PHE A 326 -4.32 -2.76 -0.18
N CYS A 327 -4.16 -2.63 1.14
CA CYS A 327 -2.85 -2.30 1.71
C CYS A 327 -1.84 -3.47 1.65
N GLY A 328 -2.28 -4.72 1.53
CA GLY A 328 -1.42 -5.90 1.37
C GLY A 328 -0.36 -5.97 2.46
N CYS A 329 0.92 -5.99 2.08
CA CYS A 329 2.03 -5.96 3.05
C CYS A 329 2.27 -4.60 3.75
N GLY A 330 1.41 -3.61 3.48
CA GLY A 330 1.36 -2.29 4.09
C GLY A 330 2.56 -1.39 3.84
N THR A 331 3.10 -1.37 2.61
CA THR A 331 4.15 -0.41 2.24
C THR A 331 3.68 1.03 2.50
N SER A 332 2.47 1.38 2.05
CA SER A 332 1.86 2.71 2.26
C SER A 332 1.73 3.06 3.73
N VAL A 333 1.22 2.13 4.56
CA VAL A 333 1.09 2.25 6.01
C VAL A 333 2.44 2.45 6.69
N SER A 334 3.43 1.63 6.35
CA SER A 334 4.80 1.70 6.88
C SER A 334 5.45 3.05 6.59
N VAL A 335 5.36 3.52 5.34
CA VAL A 335 5.94 4.79 4.92
C VAL A 335 5.20 5.97 5.54
N ALA A 336 3.86 5.95 5.58
CA ALA A 336 3.07 6.98 6.26
C ALA A 336 3.47 7.09 7.73
N ASN A 337 3.61 5.97 8.44
CA ASN A 337 4.07 5.95 9.83
C ASN A 337 5.47 6.55 9.99
N ARG A 338 6.43 6.14 9.14
CA ARG A 338 7.81 6.66 9.15
C ARG A 338 7.87 8.16 8.89
N LEU A 339 6.98 8.67 8.04
CA LEU A 339 6.85 10.09 7.72
C LEU A 339 5.96 10.85 8.72
N ASN A 340 5.61 10.30 9.89
CA ASN A 340 4.77 10.98 10.89
C ASN A 340 3.36 11.36 10.40
N ARG A 341 2.78 10.57 9.49
CA ARG A 341 1.38 10.69 9.09
C ARG A 341 0.51 9.76 9.94
N ASN A 342 -0.75 10.14 10.11
CA ASN A 342 -1.79 9.21 10.52
C ASN A 342 -2.09 8.27 9.35
N TRP A 343 -2.56 7.05 9.65
CA TRP A 343 -2.79 6.08 8.59
C TRP A 343 -3.97 5.15 8.86
N LEU A 344 -4.59 4.69 7.77
CA LEU A 344 -5.65 3.71 7.76
C LEU A 344 -5.34 2.66 6.67
N GLY A 345 -5.17 1.40 7.08
CA GLY A 345 -4.97 0.29 6.17
C GLY A 345 -6.15 -0.68 6.20
N VAL A 346 -6.62 -1.13 5.03
CA VAL A 346 -7.64 -2.19 4.92
C VAL A 346 -7.13 -3.31 4.06
N ASP A 347 -7.25 -4.54 4.55
CA ASP A 347 -7.01 -5.74 3.75
C ASP A 347 -7.99 -6.85 4.13
N ILE A 348 -8.33 -7.69 3.14
CA ILE A 348 -9.19 -8.85 3.36
C ILE A 348 -8.43 -10.03 3.98
N SER A 349 -7.10 -10.01 3.97
CA SER A 349 -6.27 -11.05 4.54
C SER A 349 -5.76 -10.67 5.93
N HIS A 350 -6.03 -11.51 6.93
CA HIS A 350 -5.43 -11.42 8.26
C HIS A 350 -3.90 -11.52 8.20
N LEU A 351 -3.32 -12.24 7.23
CA LEU A 351 -1.87 -12.40 7.09
C LEU A 351 -1.24 -11.05 6.72
N ALA A 352 -1.90 -10.28 5.86
CA ALA A 352 -1.51 -8.90 5.56
C ALA A 352 -1.48 -8.08 6.86
N ILE A 353 -2.56 -8.11 7.66
CA ILE A 353 -2.60 -7.38 8.94
C ILE A 353 -1.47 -7.79 9.89
N LYS A 354 -1.25 -9.10 10.08
CA LYS A 354 -0.16 -9.63 10.93
C LYS A 354 1.22 -9.20 10.44
N LEU A 355 1.43 -9.23 9.11
CA LEU A 355 2.68 -8.80 8.49
C LEU A 355 2.93 -7.30 8.71
N ILE A 356 1.90 -6.47 8.57
CA ILE A 356 1.98 -5.03 8.81
C ILE A 356 2.35 -4.75 10.27
N LEU A 357 1.69 -5.39 11.24
CA LEU A 357 1.99 -5.21 12.66
C LEU A 357 3.43 -5.63 12.99
N LYS A 358 3.90 -6.75 12.42
CA LYS A 358 5.29 -7.19 12.57
C LYS A 358 6.24 -6.16 11.96
N ARG A 359 5.98 -5.69 10.74
CA ARG A 359 6.80 -4.69 10.05
C ARG A 359 6.92 -3.39 10.84
N LEU A 360 5.82 -2.90 11.39
CA LEU A 360 5.79 -1.64 12.14
C LEU A 360 6.47 -1.72 13.52
N THR A 361 6.66 -2.93 14.04
CA THR A 361 7.27 -3.16 15.36
C THR A 361 8.65 -3.80 15.28
N ASP A 362 9.15 -4.02 14.06
CA ASP A 362 10.46 -4.63 13.85
C ASP A 362 11.57 -3.72 14.39
N GLY A 363 12.49 -4.30 15.17
CA GLY A 363 13.56 -3.57 15.85
C GLY A 363 13.14 -2.77 17.10
N LEU A 364 11.86 -2.77 17.51
CA LEU A 364 11.44 -2.17 18.78
C LEU A 364 11.73 -3.12 19.95
N GLU A 365 12.12 -2.54 21.10
CA GLU A 365 12.17 -3.28 22.37
C GLU A 365 10.76 -3.70 22.81
N GLU A 366 10.66 -4.77 23.61
CA GLU A 366 9.38 -5.41 23.95
C GLU A 366 8.37 -4.47 24.64
N THR A 367 8.84 -3.54 25.47
CA THR A 367 8.01 -2.51 26.12
C THR A 367 7.46 -1.51 25.10
N ALA A 368 8.34 -0.94 24.27
CA ALA A 368 7.98 0.00 23.21
C ALA A 368 7.06 -0.65 22.16
N LYS A 369 7.27 -1.93 21.85
CA LYS A 369 6.40 -2.72 20.98
C LYS A 369 4.99 -2.82 21.53
N LYS A 370 4.83 -3.15 22.82
CA LYS A 370 3.50 -3.24 23.46
C LYS A 370 2.78 -1.90 23.46
N GLU A 371 3.49 -0.82 23.77
CA GLU A 371 2.94 0.55 23.73
C GLU A 371 2.56 0.97 22.30
N PHE A 372 3.40 0.65 21.33
CA PHE A 372 3.09 0.98 19.94
C PHE A 372 1.88 0.20 19.43
N LEU A 373 1.79 -1.11 19.72
CA LEU A 373 0.65 -1.94 19.35
C LEU A 373 -0.65 -1.48 20.02
N SER A 374 -0.60 -1.05 21.28
CA SER A 374 -1.80 -0.50 21.95
C SER A 374 -2.24 0.84 21.37
N SER A 375 -1.36 1.57 20.67
CA SER A 375 -1.70 2.79 19.93
C SER A 375 -2.39 2.54 18.58
N ILE A 376 -2.41 1.30 18.09
CA ILE A 376 -3.06 0.91 16.83
C ILE A 376 -4.44 0.34 17.15
N GLU A 377 -5.46 0.91 16.54
CA GLU A 377 -6.80 0.34 16.60
C GLU A 377 -6.97 -0.69 15.48
N ILE A 378 -7.23 -1.95 15.85
CA ILE A 378 -7.48 -3.03 14.90
C ILE A 378 -8.98 -3.33 14.91
N ASN A 379 -9.58 -3.28 13.72
CA ASN A 379 -11.00 -3.46 13.45
C ASN A 379 -11.24 -4.67 12.55
N GLY A 380 -12.48 -5.17 12.56
CA GLY A 380 -12.89 -6.34 11.78
C GLY A 380 -12.62 -7.69 12.44
N PHE A 381 -11.91 -7.71 13.57
CA PHE A 381 -11.78 -8.90 14.41
C PHE A 381 -12.77 -8.87 15.58
N PRO A 382 -13.21 -10.04 16.07
CA PRO A 382 -13.83 -10.15 17.37
C PRO A 382 -12.97 -9.50 18.46
N LYS A 383 -13.59 -8.64 19.27
CA LYS A 383 -12.92 -7.92 20.38
C LYS A 383 -13.23 -8.53 21.74
N ASP A 384 -14.26 -9.37 21.80
CA ASP A 384 -14.75 -10.04 23.00
C ASP A 384 -15.44 -11.36 22.64
N ILE A 385 -15.82 -12.14 23.65
CA ILE A 385 -16.49 -13.44 23.46
C ILE A 385 -17.84 -13.26 22.75
N ALA A 386 -18.54 -12.14 22.96
CA ALA A 386 -19.85 -11.90 22.36
C ALA A 386 -19.75 -11.71 20.83
N SER A 387 -18.84 -10.83 20.38
CA SER A 387 -18.52 -10.61 18.95
C SER A 387 -17.91 -11.85 18.30
N ALA A 388 -17.14 -12.65 19.05
CA ALA A 388 -16.62 -13.93 18.59
C ALA A 388 -17.75 -14.93 18.31
N LYS A 389 -18.74 -15.01 19.22
CA LYS A 389 -19.95 -15.83 19.03
C LYS A 389 -20.78 -15.35 17.86
N GLU A 390 -20.99 -14.04 17.74
CA GLU A 390 -21.73 -13.45 16.62
C GLU A 390 -21.09 -13.85 15.28
N LEU A 391 -19.76 -13.70 15.15
CA LEU A 391 -19.02 -14.13 13.97
C LEU A 391 -19.20 -15.63 13.71
N ALA A 392 -19.07 -16.45 14.75
CA ALA A 392 -19.20 -17.90 14.70
C ALA A 392 -20.60 -18.41 14.32
N VAL A 393 -21.67 -17.60 14.43
CA VAL A 393 -23.04 -18.03 14.10
C VAL A 393 -23.68 -17.27 12.94
N LYS A 394 -23.08 -16.18 12.47
CA LYS A 394 -23.64 -15.26 11.47
C LYS A 394 -24.12 -15.97 10.20
N ASP A 395 -23.20 -16.58 9.46
CA ASP A 395 -23.49 -17.36 8.25
C ASP A 395 -22.35 -18.37 8.00
N LYS A 396 -22.36 -19.04 6.83
CA LYS A 396 -21.29 -19.98 6.45
C LYS A 396 -19.93 -19.29 6.36
N LYS A 397 -19.88 -18.03 5.91
CA LYS A 397 -18.65 -17.26 5.77
C LYS A 397 -18.14 -16.83 7.14
N GLY A 398 -18.99 -16.29 8.01
CA GLY A 398 -18.64 -15.93 9.39
C GLY A 398 -18.09 -17.10 10.19
N ARG A 399 -18.61 -18.32 10.01
CA ARG A 399 -18.02 -19.53 10.60
C ARG A 399 -16.59 -19.79 10.16
N ILE A 400 -16.31 -19.59 8.88
CA ILE A 400 -14.97 -19.74 8.31
C ILE A 400 -14.06 -18.63 8.85
N ASP A 401 -14.52 -17.37 8.79
CA ASP A 401 -13.77 -16.21 9.27
C ASP A 401 -13.42 -16.34 10.78
N PHE A 402 -14.33 -16.90 11.58
CA PHE A 402 -14.06 -17.22 12.99
C PHE A 402 -12.94 -18.26 13.16
N GLN A 403 -12.97 -19.35 12.39
CA GLN A 403 -11.93 -20.37 12.45
C GLN A 403 -10.57 -19.81 12.05
N GLU A 404 -10.52 -19.02 10.97
CA GLU A 404 -9.30 -18.41 10.46
C GLU A 404 -8.72 -17.40 11.46
N TRP A 405 -9.58 -16.57 12.06
CA TRP A 405 -9.18 -15.66 13.13
C TRP A 405 -8.57 -16.39 14.34
N VAL A 406 -9.21 -17.46 14.83
CA VAL A 406 -8.68 -18.22 15.97
C VAL A 406 -7.33 -18.83 15.64
N VAL A 407 -7.20 -19.51 14.49
CA VAL A 407 -5.96 -20.21 14.12
C VAL A 407 -4.81 -19.22 13.97
N GLU A 408 -4.95 -18.19 13.14
CA GLU A 408 -3.80 -17.40 12.69
C GLU A 408 -3.51 -16.18 13.56
N PHE A 409 -4.54 -15.58 14.14
CA PHE A 409 -4.44 -14.36 14.94
C PHE A 409 -4.36 -14.67 16.43
N LEU A 410 -5.28 -15.48 16.97
CA LEU A 410 -5.29 -15.80 18.41
C LEU A 410 -4.17 -16.78 18.78
N LEU A 411 -3.99 -17.85 18.01
CA LEU A 411 -3.01 -18.91 18.29
C LEU A 411 -1.71 -18.76 17.51
N GLY A 412 -1.67 -17.90 16.50
CA GLY A 412 -0.47 -17.67 15.69
C GLY A 412 -0.15 -18.80 14.70
N GLY A 413 -1.07 -19.75 14.50
CA GLY A 413 -0.97 -20.93 13.64
C GLY A 413 -1.01 -20.67 12.15
N ILE A 414 -0.93 -21.77 11.40
CA ILE A 414 -0.99 -21.85 9.93
C ILE A 414 -2.25 -22.62 9.55
N LEU A 415 -3.06 -22.10 8.63
CA LEU A 415 -4.28 -22.77 8.18
C LEU A 415 -4.01 -24.08 7.43
N ASN A 416 -4.90 -25.05 7.58
CA ASN A 416 -4.90 -26.25 6.76
C ASN A 416 -5.58 -25.97 5.40
N PRO A 417 -4.87 -26.08 4.26
CA PRO A 417 -5.43 -25.80 2.94
C PRO A 417 -6.43 -26.87 2.45
N LYS A 418 -6.52 -28.03 3.11
CA LYS A 418 -7.46 -29.10 2.75
C LYS A 418 -8.62 -29.14 3.75
N LYS A 419 -9.66 -28.33 3.51
CA LYS A 419 -10.93 -28.42 4.24
C LYS A 419 -11.74 -29.62 3.71
N THR A 420 -11.49 -30.84 4.21
CA THR A 420 -12.32 -32.01 3.89
C THR A 420 -13.64 -31.98 4.65
N ALA A 421 -14.73 -32.40 4.00
CA ALA A 421 -16.08 -32.34 4.56
C ALA A 421 -16.32 -33.30 5.74
N ASP A 422 -15.47 -34.33 5.89
CA ASP A 422 -15.54 -35.32 6.96
C ASP A 422 -14.15 -35.53 7.57
N GLY A 423 -13.97 -35.11 8.83
CA GLY A 423 -12.76 -35.31 9.63
C GLY A 423 -11.55 -34.46 9.19
N GLY A 424 -11.10 -33.56 10.05
CA GLY A 424 -9.92 -32.74 9.78
C GLY A 424 -9.63 -31.75 10.90
N TRP A 425 -8.46 -31.12 10.81
CA TRP A 425 -8.01 -30.02 11.67
C TRP A 425 -8.00 -28.71 10.86
N ASP A 426 -8.18 -27.58 11.53
CA ASP A 426 -8.30 -26.26 10.89
C ASP A 426 -6.94 -25.58 10.68
N GLY A 427 -5.94 -25.89 11.52
CA GLY A 427 -4.60 -25.34 11.36
C GLY A 427 -3.53 -26.05 12.19
N TYR A 428 -2.28 -25.63 12.05
CA TYR A 428 -1.16 -26.25 12.75
C TYR A 428 -0.08 -25.24 13.12
N LEU A 429 0.79 -25.65 14.05
CA LEU A 429 2.00 -24.96 14.46
C LEU A 429 3.16 -25.94 14.50
N THR A 430 4.38 -25.41 14.34
CA THR A 430 5.60 -26.18 14.61
C THR A 430 6.35 -25.56 15.77
N PHE A 431 6.90 -26.40 16.64
CA PHE A 431 7.69 -25.97 17.80
C PHE A 431 8.99 -26.77 17.90
N PRO A 432 10.07 -26.23 18.46
CA PRO A 432 11.31 -26.97 18.65
C PRO A 432 11.17 -28.02 19.77
N LYS A 433 11.63 -29.24 19.52
CA LYS A 433 11.80 -30.28 20.54
C LYS A 433 13.22 -30.24 21.12
N ASN A 434 13.40 -30.86 22.29
CA ASN A 434 14.69 -30.89 23.02
C ASN A 434 15.81 -31.65 22.28
N ASP A 435 15.45 -32.52 21.34
CA ASP A 435 16.35 -33.31 20.50
C ASP A 435 16.77 -32.59 19.20
N GLY A 436 16.29 -31.36 18.98
CA GLY A 436 16.53 -30.59 17.76
C GLY A 436 15.57 -30.88 16.62
N GLU A 437 14.64 -31.83 16.77
CA GLU A 437 13.54 -32.05 15.82
C GLU A 437 12.43 -31.00 15.99
N LYS A 438 11.56 -30.89 14.97
CA LYS A 438 10.37 -30.03 15.05
C LYS A 438 9.16 -30.86 15.43
N GLY A 439 8.48 -30.45 16.49
CA GLY A 439 7.18 -30.96 16.86
C GLY A 439 6.06 -30.30 16.09
N ILE A 440 4.97 -31.04 15.96
CA ILE A 440 3.76 -30.60 15.26
C ILE A 440 2.62 -30.50 16.26
N LEU A 441 1.98 -29.34 16.31
CA LEU A 441 0.76 -29.09 17.05
C LEU A 441 -0.37 -28.89 16.04
N LEU A 442 -1.44 -29.67 16.16
CA LEU A 442 -2.65 -29.47 15.35
C LEU A 442 -3.69 -28.66 16.13
N ILE A 443 -4.47 -27.89 15.40
CA ILE A 443 -5.51 -26.98 15.91
C ILE A 443 -6.83 -27.35 15.24
N GLU A 444 -7.86 -27.59 16.04
CA GLU A 444 -9.25 -27.72 15.57
C GLU A 444 -10.13 -26.70 16.30
N VAL A 445 -10.97 -25.99 15.56
CA VAL A 445 -11.83 -24.90 16.03
C VAL A 445 -13.28 -25.23 15.72
N LYS A 446 -14.11 -25.32 16.75
CA LYS A 446 -15.56 -25.49 16.63
C LYS A 446 -16.30 -24.20 16.94
N SER A 447 -16.96 -23.67 15.92
CA SER A 447 -17.85 -22.49 16.00
C SER A 447 -19.23 -22.81 16.59
N GLY A 448 -19.64 -24.08 16.61
CA GLY A 448 -20.97 -24.52 17.07
C GLY A 448 -21.06 -26.03 17.33
N ASN A 449 -22.07 -26.46 18.09
CA ASN A 449 -22.42 -27.87 18.39
C ASN A 449 -21.21 -28.79 18.61
N CYS A 450 -20.44 -28.53 19.68
CA CYS A 450 -19.34 -29.39 20.09
C CYS A 450 -19.78 -30.47 21.08
N ASN A 451 -19.23 -31.67 20.96
CA ASN A 451 -19.43 -32.76 21.91
C ASN A 451 -18.21 -33.69 21.98
N VAL A 452 -18.23 -34.68 22.89
CA VAL A 452 -17.13 -35.64 23.12
C VAL A 452 -16.73 -36.42 21.87
N LYS A 453 -17.63 -36.64 20.90
CA LYS A 453 -17.29 -37.32 19.65
C LYS A 453 -16.27 -36.49 18.86
N ASN A 454 -16.39 -35.16 18.85
CA ASN A 454 -15.45 -34.29 18.15
C ASN A 454 -14.04 -34.39 18.75
N ILE A 455 -13.92 -34.41 20.08
CA ILE A 455 -12.62 -34.60 20.74
C ILE A 455 -11.99 -35.95 20.38
N ARG A 456 -12.78 -37.03 20.37
CA ARG A 456 -12.30 -38.36 19.99
C ARG A 456 -11.88 -38.43 18.51
N GLU A 457 -12.64 -37.80 17.63
CA GLU A 457 -12.29 -37.66 16.21
C GLU A 457 -10.97 -36.87 16.06
N PHE A 458 -10.80 -35.78 16.80
CA PHE A 458 -9.58 -34.99 16.77
C PHE A 458 -8.35 -35.75 17.26
N ILE A 459 -8.49 -36.54 18.34
CA ILE A 459 -7.43 -37.43 18.83
C ILE A 459 -6.99 -38.40 17.73
N ASN A 460 -7.95 -39.03 17.04
CA ASN A 460 -7.64 -39.94 15.93
C ASN A 460 -6.92 -39.21 14.78
N VAL A 461 -7.26 -37.94 14.52
CA VAL A 461 -6.58 -37.11 13.52
C VAL A 461 -5.14 -36.84 13.94
N ILE A 462 -4.91 -36.46 15.20
CA ILE A 462 -3.56 -36.21 15.74
C ILE A 462 -2.70 -37.46 15.64
N ASP A 463 -3.23 -38.62 16.04
CA ASP A 463 -2.53 -39.90 15.92
C ASP A 463 -2.27 -40.25 14.46
N GLY A 464 -3.26 -40.10 13.58
CA GLY A 464 -3.14 -40.39 12.16
C GLY A 464 -2.15 -39.49 11.42
N GLN A 465 -1.93 -38.26 11.89
CA GLN A 465 -0.94 -37.32 11.36
C GLN A 465 0.41 -37.39 12.09
N ASN A 466 0.57 -38.28 13.09
CA ASN A 466 1.73 -38.34 13.98
C ASN A 466 2.07 -36.97 14.60
N ALA A 467 1.06 -36.19 14.98
CA ALA A 467 1.25 -34.92 15.66
C ALA A 467 1.50 -35.12 17.16
N ASP A 468 2.32 -34.24 17.72
CA ASP A 468 2.75 -34.29 19.11
C ASP A 468 1.66 -33.81 20.07
N ILE A 469 1.00 -32.70 19.72
CA ILE A 469 0.05 -31.97 20.58
C ILE A 469 -1.21 -31.63 19.79
N GLY A 470 -2.36 -31.64 20.47
CA GLY A 470 -3.63 -31.11 19.97
C GLY A 470 -4.09 -29.89 20.74
N VAL A 471 -4.55 -28.85 20.04
CA VAL A 471 -5.30 -27.72 20.61
C VAL A 471 -6.70 -27.73 20.01
N PHE A 472 -7.69 -27.89 20.87
CA PHE A 472 -9.09 -27.89 20.49
C PHE A 472 -9.76 -26.62 21.04
N VAL A 473 -10.37 -25.83 20.18
CA VAL A 473 -11.00 -24.55 20.56
C VAL A 473 -12.51 -24.65 20.42
N CYS A 474 -13.24 -24.30 21.47
CA CYS A 474 -14.71 -24.23 21.46
C CYS A 474 -15.19 -23.18 22.47
N PHE A 475 -16.45 -22.76 22.41
CA PHE A 475 -16.97 -21.84 23.43
C PHE A 475 -17.17 -22.55 24.77
N VAL A 476 -16.91 -21.84 25.88
CA VAL A 476 -16.98 -22.40 27.24
C VAL A 476 -18.31 -23.08 27.55
N GLU A 477 -19.44 -22.60 27.01
CA GLU A 477 -20.76 -23.21 27.26
C GLU A 477 -20.94 -24.57 26.56
N GLN A 478 -20.07 -24.91 25.62
CA GLN A 478 -20.07 -26.18 24.92
C GLN A 478 -19.16 -27.21 25.59
N LEU A 479 -18.32 -26.79 26.54
CA LEU A 479 -17.39 -27.66 27.23
C LEU A 479 -18.16 -28.60 28.18
N THR A 480 -17.96 -29.91 28.00
CA THR A 480 -18.61 -30.93 28.83
C THR A 480 -17.57 -31.77 29.58
N LYS A 481 -17.96 -32.31 30.74
CA LYS A 481 -17.08 -33.20 31.53
C LYS A 481 -16.54 -34.40 30.71
N PRO A 482 -17.35 -35.08 29.87
CA PRO A 482 -16.83 -36.16 29.03
C PRO A 482 -15.78 -35.71 28.00
N MET A 483 -15.81 -34.46 27.53
CA MET A 483 -14.78 -33.90 26.65
C MET A 483 -13.45 -33.76 27.38
N LEU A 484 -13.47 -33.22 28.60
CA LEU A 484 -12.28 -33.07 29.45
C LEU A 484 -11.69 -34.43 29.82
N GLU A 485 -12.55 -35.41 30.17
CA GLU A 485 -12.12 -36.79 30.44
C GLU A 485 -11.46 -37.40 29.19
N ALA A 486 -12.08 -37.29 28.01
CA ALA A 486 -11.50 -37.82 26.76
C ALA A 486 -10.16 -37.15 26.38
N ALA A 487 -10.01 -35.84 26.58
CA ALA A 487 -8.77 -35.13 26.32
C ALA A 487 -7.65 -35.58 27.28
N LYS A 488 -7.98 -35.81 28.56
CA LYS A 488 -7.04 -36.30 29.57
C LYS A 488 -6.64 -37.76 29.32
N ASP A 489 -7.58 -38.59 28.89
CA ASP A 489 -7.34 -40.00 28.55
C ASP A 489 -6.39 -40.16 27.35
N ALA A 490 -6.27 -39.13 26.50
CA ALA A 490 -5.30 -39.10 25.41
C ALA A 490 -3.83 -38.97 25.86
N GLY A 491 -3.60 -38.83 27.17
CA GLY A 491 -2.28 -38.82 27.79
C GLY A 491 -1.66 -37.43 27.91
N ASN A 492 -0.38 -37.41 28.24
CA ASN A 492 0.39 -36.18 28.44
C ASN A 492 1.50 -36.07 27.39
N TYR A 493 1.88 -34.84 27.06
CA TYR A 493 3.11 -34.61 26.30
C TYR A 493 4.31 -34.58 27.27
N GLU A 494 5.20 -35.57 27.15
CA GLU A 494 6.20 -35.94 28.16
C GLU A 494 7.15 -34.80 28.56
N ASN A 495 7.46 -33.90 27.64
CA ASN A 495 8.48 -32.86 27.86
C ASN A 495 8.01 -31.68 28.73
N TYR A 496 6.70 -31.49 28.94
CA TYR A 496 6.19 -30.27 29.58
C TYR A 496 5.08 -30.47 30.62
N LYS A 497 4.78 -31.72 31.02
CA LYS A 497 3.76 -32.06 32.06
C LYS A 497 2.38 -31.41 31.83
N PHE A 498 1.95 -31.31 30.58
CA PHE A 498 0.58 -30.90 30.24
C PHE A 498 -0.13 -32.00 29.44
N ASP A 499 -1.46 -31.97 29.48
CA ASP A 499 -2.31 -32.87 28.71
C ASP A 499 -1.96 -32.74 27.22
N ARG A 500 -1.83 -33.88 26.55
CA ARG A 500 -1.48 -33.96 25.12
C ARG A 500 -2.52 -33.23 24.26
N ILE A 501 -3.78 -33.21 24.72
CA ILE A 501 -4.89 -32.48 24.12
C ILE A 501 -5.29 -31.35 25.06
N GLN A 502 -5.08 -30.11 24.62
CA GLN A 502 -5.52 -28.92 25.35
C GLN A 502 -6.83 -28.41 24.77
N ILE A 503 -7.81 -28.16 25.63
CA ILE A 503 -9.05 -27.48 25.23
C ILE A 503 -8.97 -26.02 25.66
N LEU A 504 -9.09 -25.11 24.70
CA LEU A 504 -9.15 -23.66 24.93
C LEU A 504 -10.58 -23.15 24.72
N THR A 505 -11.00 -22.22 25.58
CA THR A 505 -12.36 -21.68 25.58
C THR A 505 -12.43 -20.17 25.74
#